data_AF-A0A5K1B453-F1
#
_entry.id   AF-A0A5K1B453-F1
#
_cell.length_a   1.000
_cell.length_b   1.000
_cell.length_c   1.000
_cell.angle_alpha   90.00
_cell.angle_beta   90.00
_cell.angle_gamma   90.00
#
_symmetry.space_group_name_H-M   'P 1'
#
loop_
_entity.id
_entity.type
_entity.pdbx_description
1 polymer ?
#
loop_
_entity_poly.entity_id
_entity_poly.type
_entity_poly.pdbx_seq_one_letter_code
_entity_poly.pdbx_strand_id
1 'polypeptide(L)'
;APFFVATKLSAVKASLFVPTADDYAERCLRWIGNHDQSVCSPHWAHSILWLAVGLLPEALLNLVVFRVMLRRQEKKKKKEENDRLKA
;
A
#
# COMPACT_ATOMS: atom_id res chain seq x y z
N ALA A 1 -3.12 21.74 10.38
CA ALA A 1 -2.41 21.86 9.09
C ALA A 1 -1.79 20.51 8.74
N PRO A 2 -1.78 20.03 7.47
CA PRO A 2 -1.24 18.71 7.17
C PRO A 2 0.29 18.81 7.14
N PHE A 3 0.95 18.23 8.15
CA PHE A 3 2.41 18.34 8.36
C PHE A 3 3.24 17.31 7.57
N PHE A 4 2.67 16.63 6.57
CA PHE A 4 3.43 15.64 5.80
C PHE A 4 2.88 15.44 4.38
N VAL A 5 2.97 16.48 3.55
CA VAL A 5 2.81 16.31 2.10
C VAL A 5 4.19 16.18 1.47
N ALA A 6 4.78 14.98 1.60
CA ALA A 6 5.83 14.57 0.69
C ALA A 6 5.17 14.26 -0.66
N THR A 7 5.30 15.17 -1.64
CA THR A 7 4.80 14.98 -3.02
C THR A 7 5.46 13.82 -3.76
N LYS A 8 6.48 13.19 -3.16
CA LYS A 8 6.95 11.87 -3.57
C LYS A 8 5.94 10.82 -3.15
N LEU A 9 4.91 10.65 -3.98
CA LEU A 9 4.16 9.40 -4.04
C LEU A 9 5.18 8.27 -4.18
N SER A 10 5.09 7.26 -3.33
CA SER A 10 5.87 6.04 -3.53
C SER A 10 5.62 5.60 -4.97
N ALA A 11 6.68 5.42 -5.76
CA ALA A 11 6.57 4.89 -7.11
C ALA A 11 6.13 3.42 -7.01
N VAL A 12 4.84 3.22 -6.77
CA VAL A 12 4.24 1.91 -6.72
C VAL A 12 4.11 1.46 -8.16
N LYS A 13 4.79 0.36 -8.49
CA LYS A 13 4.71 -0.25 -9.82
C LYS A 13 3.25 -0.61 -10.08
N ALA A 14 2.76 -0.30 -11.29
CA ALA A 14 1.46 -0.77 -11.75
C ALA A 14 1.37 -2.29 -11.54
N SER A 15 0.33 -2.73 -10.83
CA SER A 15 0.13 -4.10 -10.39
C SER A 15 -1.37 -4.37 -10.41
N LEU A 16 -1.76 -5.63 -10.51
CA LEU A 16 -3.16 -6.07 -10.43
C LEU A 16 -3.85 -5.67 -9.11
N PHE A 17 -3.06 -5.26 -8.10
CA PHE A 17 -3.52 -4.83 -6.78
C PHE A 17 -3.41 -3.32 -6.55
N VAL A 18 -2.98 -2.55 -7.54
CA VAL A 18 -2.77 -1.11 -7.44
C VAL A 18 -3.61 -0.45 -8.54
N PRO A 19 -4.71 0.23 -8.19
CA PRO A 19 -5.54 0.88 -9.19
C PRO A 19 -4.73 1.97 -9.89
N THR A 20 -4.86 2.03 -11.21
CA THR A 20 -4.36 3.15 -12.00
C THR A 20 -5.15 4.41 -11.62
N ALA A 21 -4.53 5.59 -11.70
CA ALA A 21 -5.20 6.83 -11.33
C ALA A 21 -6.50 7.07 -12.13
N ASP A 22 -6.50 6.68 -13.41
CA ASP A 22 -7.65 6.81 -14.32
C ASP A 22 -8.80 5.86 -13.93
N ASP A 23 -8.50 4.59 -13.67
CA ASP A 23 -9.46 3.58 -13.21
C ASP A 23 -10.06 3.94 -11.84
N TYR A 24 -9.26 4.52 -10.94
CA TYR A 24 -9.74 5.05 -9.67
C TYR A 24 -10.72 6.21 -9.88
N ALA A 25 -10.40 7.15 -10.78
CA ALA A 25 -11.24 8.31 -11.06
C ALA A 25 -12.57 7.90 -11.70
N GLU A 26 -12.55 7.00 -12.70
CA GLU A 26 -13.75 6.49 -13.36
C GLU A 26 -14.68 5.78 -12.36
N ARG A 27 -14.13 4.90 -11.51
CA ARG A 27 -14.90 4.20 -10.48
C ARG A 27 -15.47 5.15 -9.44
N CYS A 28 -14.72 6.17 -9.03
CA CYS A 28 -15.21 7.21 -8.12
C CYS A 28 -16.36 8.01 -8.73
N LEU A 29 -16.23 8.41 -10.00
CA LEU A 29 -17.27 9.16 -10.73
C LEU A 29 -18.57 8.36 -10.85
N ARG A 30 -18.48 7.05 -11.11
CA ARG A 30 -19.65 6.14 -11.16
C ARG A 30 -20.29 5.90 -9.78
N TRP A 31 -19.56 6.17 -8.70
CA TRP A 31 -20.05 5.99 -7.33
C TRP A 31 -20.76 7.25 -6.78
N ILE A 32 -20.51 8.43 -7.36
CA ILE A 32 -21.17 9.69 -6.99
C ILE A 32 -22.66 9.62 -7.34
N GLY A 33 -23.50 9.38 -6.32
CA GLY A 33 -24.97 9.27 -6.45
C GLY A 33 -25.58 8.09 -5.68
N ASN A 34 -24.79 7.09 -5.27
CA ASN A 34 -25.27 5.96 -4.47
C ASN A 34 -25.09 6.27 -2.97
N HIS A 35 -26.19 6.65 -2.31
CA HIS A 35 -26.24 7.29 -0.99
C HIS A 35 -25.84 6.40 0.21
N ASP A 36 -25.28 5.20 -0.01
CA ASP A 36 -25.13 4.18 1.03
C ASP A 36 -23.67 3.88 1.43
N GLN A 37 -22.67 4.20 0.58
CA GLN A 37 -21.29 3.72 0.81
C GLN A 37 -20.23 4.79 0.54
N SER A 38 -19.85 5.49 1.62
CA SER A 38 -18.85 6.58 1.68
C SER A 38 -17.42 6.18 1.26
N VAL A 39 -17.14 4.88 1.13
CA VAL A 39 -15.81 4.38 0.78
C VAL A 39 -15.89 3.67 -0.58
N CYS A 40 -15.48 4.37 -1.64
CA CYS A 40 -15.17 3.74 -2.92
C CYS A 40 -14.00 2.78 -2.67
N SER A 41 -14.29 1.50 -2.46
CA SER A 41 -13.30 0.42 -2.43
C SER A 41 -13.28 -0.21 -3.82
N PRO A 42 -12.50 0.33 -4.77
CA PRO A 42 -12.55 -0.07 -6.17
C PRO A 42 -12.12 -1.52 -6.40
N HIS A 43 -11.57 -2.20 -5.39
CA HIS A 43 -10.91 -3.49 -5.57
C HIS A 43 -11.41 -4.54 -4.57
N TRP A 44 -12.30 -5.41 -5.05
CA TRP A 44 -12.72 -6.66 -4.43
C TRP A 44 -11.57 -7.55 -3.95
N ALA A 45 -10.39 -7.46 -4.58
CA ALA A 45 -9.22 -8.22 -4.12
C ALA A 45 -8.71 -7.76 -2.74
N HIS A 46 -9.09 -6.57 -2.25
CA HIS A 46 -8.77 -6.15 -0.88
C HIS A 46 -9.61 -6.95 0.08
N SER A 47 -10.88 -7.17 -0.26
CA SER A 47 -11.77 -8.04 0.50
C SER A 47 -11.24 -9.47 0.55
N ILE A 48 -10.69 -10.00 -0.57
CA ILE A 48 -10.03 -11.32 -0.58
C ILE A 48 -8.79 -11.32 0.31
N LEU A 49 -7.97 -10.27 0.25
CA LEU A 49 -6.80 -10.13 1.10
C LEU A 49 -7.20 -10.09 2.59
N TRP A 50 -8.24 -9.33 2.93
CA TRP A 50 -8.77 -9.24 4.29
C TRP A 50 -9.37 -10.56 4.77
N LEU A 51 -10.06 -11.30 3.90
CA LEU A 51 -10.55 -12.65 4.22
C LEU A 51 -9.39 -13.62 4.48
N ALA A 52 -8.35 -13.59 3.65
CA ALA A 52 -7.15 -14.40 3.84
C ALA A 52 -6.41 -14.03 5.14
N VAL A 53 -6.35 -12.73 5.46
CA VAL A 53 -5.79 -12.21 6.72
C VAL A 53 -6.63 -12.67 7.92
N GLY A 54 -7.96 -12.64 7.84
CA GLY A 54 -8.84 -13.10 8.91
C GLY A 54 -8.79 -14.61 9.16
N LEU A 55 -8.41 -15.40 8.15
CA LEU A 55 -8.25 -16.85 8.27
C LEU A 55 -6.87 -17.26 8.83
N LEU A 56 -5.87 -16.38 8.71
CA LEU A 56 -4.53 -16.63 9.22
C LEU A 56 -4.41 -16.26 10.71
N PRO A 57 -3.73 -17.07 11.53
CA PRO A 57 -3.37 -16.72 12.91
C PRO A 57 -2.62 -15.38 12.96
N GLU A 58 -3.05 -14.48 13.84
CA GLU A 58 -2.48 -13.13 13.99
C GLU A 58 -0.95 -13.16 14.24
N ALA A 59 -0.47 -14.18 14.97
CA ALA A 59 0.94 -14.40 15.23
C ALA A 59 1.78 -14.61 13.95
N LEU A 60 1.24 -15.33 12.95
CA LEU A 60 1.93 -15.54 11.68
C LEU A 60 2.02 -14.25 10.87
N LEU A 61 0.93 -13.48 10.83
CA LEU A 61 0.92 -12.17 10.16
C LEU A 61 1.93 -11.22 10.78
N ASN A 62 1.95 -11.14 12.12
CA ASN A 62 2.89 -10.29 12.85
C ASN A 62 4.34 -10.69 12.59
N LEU A 63 4.67 -11.98 12.54
CA LEU A 63 6.01 -12.46 12.19
C LEU A 63 6.40 -12.12 10.74
N VAL A 64 5.47 -12.25 9.79
CA VAL A 64 5.72 -11.93 8.37
C VAL A 64 5.98 -10.44 8.21
N VAL A 65 5.12 -9.59 8.79
CA VAL A 65 5.28 -8.13 8.76
C VAL A 65 6.60 -7.73 9.40
N PHE A 66 6.92 -8.28 10.57
CA PHE A 66 8.19 -8.01 11.25
C PHE A 66 9.40 -8.36 10.38
N ARG A 67 9.42 -9.53 9.74
CA ARG A 67 10.49 -9.93 8.81
C ARG A 67 10.59 -9.03 7.59
N VAL A 68 9.47 -8.53 7.06
CA VAL A 68 9.48 -7.58 5.93
C VAL A 68 10.07 -6.24 6.36
N MET A 69 9.73 -5.76 7.55
CA MET A 69 10.26 -4.50 8.08
C MET A 69 11.76 -4.58 8.36
N LEU A 70 12.24 -5.67 8.97
CA LEU A 70 13.68 -5.89 9.16
C LEU A 70 14.44 -5.86 7.83
N ARG A 71 13.96 -6.59 6.82
CA ARG A 71 14.57 -6.61 5.49
C ARG A 71 14.60 -5.22 4.83
N ARG A 72 13.58 -4.39 5.07
CA ARG A 72 13.57 -3.00 4.58
C ARG A 72 14.62 -2.14 5.28
N GLN A 73 14.80 -2.30 6.59
CA GLN A 73 15.82 -1.57 7.35
C GLN A 73 17.23 -1.95 6.92
N GLU A 74 17.51 -3.23 6.70
CA GLU A 74 18.80 -3.68 6.17
C GLU A 74 19.10 -3.08 4.80
N LYS A 75 18.10 -3.04 3.91
CA LYS A 75 18.25 -2.42 2.57
C LYS A 75 18.50 -0.92 2.67
N LYS A 76 17.85 -0.22 3.61
CA LYS A 76 18.08 1.21 3.85
C LYS A 76 19.52 1.47 4.31
N LYS A 77 19.99 0.72 5.31
CA LYS A 77 21.39 0.82 5.80
C LYS A 77 22.39 0.57 4.67
N LYS A 78 22.21 -0.49 3.87
CA LYS A 78 23.07 -0.78 2.71
C LYS A 78 23.05 0.33 1.67
N LYS A 79 21.89 0.96 1.45
CA LYS A 79 21.77 2.09 0.53
C LYS A 79 22.52 3.31 1.06
N GLU A 80 22.34 3.65 2.34
CA GLU A 80 23.06 4.75 2.99
C GLU A 80 24.58 4.54 2.97
N GLU A 81 25.05 3.32 3.23
CA GLU A 81 26.47 2.96 3.15
C GLU A 81 27.01 3.09 1.71
N ASN A 82 26.30 2.57 0.73
CA ASN A 82 26.67 2.71 -0.68
C ASN A 82 26.68 4.18 -1.16
N ASP A 83 25.77 5.02 -0.66
CA ASP A 83 25.73 6.44 -1.02
C ASP A 83 26.91 7.20 -0.38
N ARG A 84 27.38 6.79 0.82
CA ARG A 84 28.59 7.33 1.46
C ARG A 84 29.89 6.93 0.76
N LEU A 85 29.97 5.72 0.21
CA LEU A 85 31.15 5.26 -0.54
C LEU A 85 31.29 5.94 -1.91
N LYS A 86 30.21 6.53 -2.43
CA LYS A 86 30.16 7.21 -3.73
C LYS A 86 30.34 8.73 -3.62
N ALA A 87 30.33 9.29 -2.41
CA ALA A 87 30.55 10.70 -2.12
C ALA A 87 32.04 10.94 -1.81
#